data_AF-A0A4P6FIG2-F1
#
_entry.id   AF-A0A4P6FIG2-F1
#
_cell.length_a   1.000
_cell.length_b   1.000
_cell.length_c   1.000
_cell.angle_alpha   90.00
_cell.angle_beta   90.00
_cell.angle_gamma   90.00
#
_symmetry.space_group_name_H-M   'P 1'
#
loop_
_entity.id
_entity.type
_entity.pdbx_description
1 polymer ?
#
loop_
_entity_poly.entity_id
_entity_poly.type
_entity_poly.pdbx_seq_one_letter_code
_entity_poly.pdbx_strand_id
1 'polypeptide(L)'
;MLVEVDSADRGGFMMMRGRSKAGRKPKAGPRYACGRLRPVRDQGNERVAALAQRFRSFQGGKADQWVLTSAIGRAWAVGLLDGHDVDPSLIRDAGLNYAARYWNYYPSTSGVGSYDAADRRGRAVSCDVADPRGAAFRRLDQAIAAAGSAAYDAVQSMVVDLHAWPQDNPDWLDRLINARLKRAGVPATGPEPLASDHDQLRLAVEGLMITIRGGRGFSPSPVDNGPGYRKPIS
;
A
#
# COMPACT_ATOMS: atom_id res chain seq x y z
N MET A 1 43.72 -63.30 -69.92
CA MET A 1 44.49 -62.22 -69.29
C MET A 1 43.99 -62.05 -67.87
N LEU A 2 44.85 -62.32 -66.89
CA LEU A 2 44.77 -61.79 -65.51
C LEU A 2 44.76 -60.24 -65.58
N VAL A 3 44.33 -59.44 -64.60
CA VAL A 3 44.73 -59.39 -63.18
C VAL A 3 43.70 -58.55 -62.38
N GLU A 4 43.62 -58.87 -61.09
CA GLU A 4 42.97 -58.22 -59.95
C GLU A 4 43.40 -56.76 -59.62
N VAL A 5 42.45 -56.08 -58.94
CA VAL A 5 42.51 -55.11 -57.81
C VAL A 5 43.63 -54.06 -57.68
N ASP A 6 43.23 -52.78 -57.56
CA ASP A 6 43.53 -51.83 -56.46
C ASP A 6 42.90 -50.44 -56.80
N SER A 7 42.58 -49.50 -55.93
CA SER A 7 42.43 -49.40 -54.47
C SER A 7 41.66 -48.10 -54.19
N ALA A 8 40.93 -48.08 -53.06
CA ALA A 8 40.45 -46.97 -52.24
C ALA A 8 40.38 -45.52 -52.78
N ASP A 9 39.23 -44.87 -52.58
CA ASP A 9 39.28 -43.56 -51.91
C ASP A 9 38.05 -43.24 -51.04
N ARG A 10 38.33 -42.49 -49.98
CA ARG A 10 37.49 -42.19 -48.83
C ARG A 10 36.72 -40.88 -49.04
N GLY A 11 35.60 -40.75 -48.33
CA GLY A 11 35.21 -39.46 -47.75
C GLY A 11 33.85 -38.93 -48.19
N GLY A 12 32.92 -38.89 -47.23
CA GLY A 12 31.65 -38.18 -47.41
C GLY A 12 30.69 -38.42 -46.26
N PHE A 13 31.07 -38.05 -45.04
CA PHE A 13 30.14 -37.97 -43.90
C PHE A 13 28.97 -37.03 -44.27
N MET A 14 27.82 -37.62 -44.57
CA MET A 14 26.58 -36.88 -44.82
C MET A 14 26.03 -36.39 -43.47
N MET A 15 26.48 -35.21 -43.05
CA MET A 15 25.94 -34.50 -41.89
C MET A 15 24.47 -34.18 -42.17
N MET A 16 23.56 -34.94 -41.56
CA MET A 16 22.14 -34.57 -41.49
C MET A 16 22.05 -33.18 -40.84
N ARG A 17 21.62 -32.18 -41.63
CA ARG A 17 21.17 -30.89 -41.13
C ARG A 17 19.97 -31.11 -40.24
N GLY A 18 20.21 -31.33 -38.95
CA GLY A 18 19.17 -31.26 -37.93
C GLY A 18 18.48 -29.91 -38.05
N ARG A 19 17.17 -29.94 -38.37
CA ARG A 19 16.29 -28.78 -38.33
C ARG A 19 16.48 -28.10 -36.97
N SER A 20 17.14 -26.94 -36.97
CA SER A 20 17.20 -26.07 -35.81
C SER A 20 15.77 -25.70 -35.45
N LYS A 21 15.27 -26.25 -34.32
CA LYS A 21 14.00 -25.84 -33.73
C LYS A 21 14.05 -24.31 -33.62
N ALA A 22 13.12 -23.64 -34.30
CA ALA A 22 13.00 -22.19 -34.26
C ALA A 22 12.97 -21.76 -32.79
N GLY A 23 13.98 -20.97 -32.39
CA GLY A 23 14.09 -20.46 -31.03
C GLY A 23 12.83 -19.70 -30.64
N ARG A 24 12.49 -19.75 -29.35
CA ARG A 24 11.35 -19.03 -28.76
C ARG A 24 11.38 -17.57 -29.23
N LYS A 25 10.28 -17.09 -29.83
CA LYS A 25 10.16 -15.71 -30.30
C LYS A 25 10.55 -14.75 -29.15
N PRO A 26 11.45 -13.78 -29.39
CA PRO A 26 11.87 -12.85 -28.37
C PRO A 26 10.67 -11.99 -27.92
N LYS A 27 10.55 -11.77 -26.60
CA LYS A 27 9.55 -10.86 -26.03
C LYS A 27 9.74 -9.46 -26.66
N ALA A 28 8.63 -8.82 -27.05
CA ALA A 28 8.61 -7.49 -27.63
C ALA A 28 9.06 -6.43 -26.60
N GLY A 29 9.74 -5.37 -27.06
CA GLY A 29 10.10 -4.22 -26.24
C GLY A 29 11.47 -3.60 -26.58
N PRO A 30 11.70 -2.33 -26.23
CA PRO A 30 12.97 -1.64 -26.44
C PRO A 30 14.10 -2.32 -25.64
N ARG A 31 15.30 -2.43 -26.23
CA ARG A 31 16.45 -3.15 -25.65
C ARG A 31 17.65 -2.21 -25.47
N TYR A 32 18.51 -2.54 -24.51
CA TYR A 32 19.86 -1.99 -24.45
C TYR A 32 20.70 -2.55 -25.60
N ALA A 33 21.82 -1.90 -25.93
CA ALA A 33 22.76 -2.40 -26.94
C ALA A 33 23.25 -3.83 -26.63
N CYS A 34 23.28 -4.22 -25.35
CA CYS A 34 23.61 -5.57 -24.90
C CYS A 34 22.47 -6.61 -25.04
N GLY A 35 21.38 -6.28 -25.72
CA GLY A 35 20.27 -7.20 -25.99
C GLY A 35 19.30 -7.44 -24.83
N ARG A 36 19.61 -6.96 -23.61
CA ARG A 36 18.68 -6.98 -22.48
C ARG A 36 17.49 -6.04 -22.75
N LEU A 37 16.27 -6.47 -22.41
CA LEU A 37 15.10 -5.59 -22.43
C LEU A 37 15.36 -4.40 -21.50
N ARG A 38 15.09 -3.19 -21.99
CA ARG A 38 15.07 -2.02 -21.13
C ARG A 38 13.91 -2.22 -20.14
N PRO A 39 14.09 -1.90 -18.86
CA PRO A 39 12.96 -1.82 -17.95
C PRO A 39 11.97 -0.83 -18.56
N VAL A 40 10.78 -1.32 -18.87
CA VAL A 40 9.65 -0.43 -19.13
C VAL A 40 9.46 0.29 -17.81
N ARG A 41 9.71 1.61 -17.81
CA ARG A 41 9.36 2.44 -16.67
C ARG A 41 7.85 2.29 -16.58
N ASP A 42 7.38 1.61 -15.55
CA ASP A 42 5.96 1.47 -15.30
C ASP A 42 5.43 2.90 -15.23
N GLN A 43 4.75 3.33 -16.29
CA GLN A 43 3.98 4.56 -16.27
C GLN A 43 2.81 4.20 -15.37
N GLY A 44 3.08 4.20 -14.06
CA GLY A 44 2.20 3.67 -13.05
C GLY A 44 0.80 4.17 -13.32
N ASN A 45 -0.15 3.24 -13.29
CA ASN A 45 -1.58 3.42 -13.52
C ASN A 45 -1.97 4.91 -13.47
N GLU A 46 -2.36 5.51 -14.60
CA GLU A 46 -2.65 6.95 -14.71
C GLU A 46 -3.58 7.44 -13.59
N ARG A 47 -4.46 6.56 -13.09
CA ARG A 47 -5.31 6.76 -11.91
C ARG A 47 -4.52 7.06 -10.62
N VAL A 48 -3.44 6.34 -10.35
CA VAL A 48 -2.54 6.52 -9.20
C VAL A 48 -1.80 7.85 -9.30
N ALA A 49 -1.27 8.17 -10.48
CA ALA A 49 -0.59 9.45 -10.71
C ALA A 49 -1.56 10.63 -10.57
N ALA A 50 -2.76 10.52 -11.13
CA ALA A 50 -3.83 11.51 -10.98
C ALA A 50 -4.26 11.68 -9.52
N LEU A 51 -4.37 10.57 -8.77
CA LEU A 51 -4.71 10.61 -7.35
C LEU A 51 -3.62 11.32 -6.53
N ALA A 52 -2.34 10.99 -6.72
CA ALA A 52 -1.25 11.69 -6.03
C ALA A 52 -1.23 13.19 -6.40
N GLN A 53 -1.38 13.52 -7.68
CA GLN A 53 -1.43 14.90 -8.16
C GLN A 53 -2.57 15.69 -7.52
N ARG A 54 -3.74 15.08 -7.33
CA ARG A 54 -4.94 15.69 -6.76
C ARG A 54 -4.72 16.19 -5.33
N PHE A 55 -3.86 15.53 -4.56
CA PHE A 55 -3.59 15.88 -3.16
C PHE A 55 -2.24 16.59 -2.95
N ARG A 56 -1.48 16.87 -4.02
CA ARG A 56 -0.11 17.42 -3.94
C ARG A 56 -0.02 18.75 -3.19
N SER A 57 -1.05 19.58 -3.25
CA SER A 57 -1.09 20.88 -2.54
C SER A 57 -1.24 20.75 -1.03
N PHE A 58 -1.58 19.56 -0.52
CA PHE A 58 -1.80 19.31 0.89
C PHE A 58 -0.54 18.76 1.57
N GLN A 59 -0.41 19.04 2.88
CA GLN A 59 0.68 18.54 3.73
C GLN A 59 2.10 18.76 3.14
N GLY A 60 2.29 19.84 2.37
CA GLY A 60 3.56 20.15 1.72
C GLY A 60 4.05 19.07 0.75
N GLY A 61 3.15 18.31 0.11
CA GLY A 61 3.50 17.23 -0.83
C GLY A 61 4.02 15.95 -0.15
N LYS A 62 3.92 15.84 1.18
CA LYS A 62 4.37 14.66 1.93
C LYS A 62 3.28 13.60 2.11
N ALA A 63 2.07 13.87 1.59
CA ALA A 63 0.92 12.99 1.76
C ALA A 63 0.85 11.85 0.74
N ASP A 64 1.68 11.87 -0.32
CA ASP A 64 1.59 10.95 -1.46
C ASP A 64 1.46 9.48 -1.05
N GLN A 65 2.31 9.00 -0.13
CA GLN A 65 2.25 7.61 0.31
C GLN A 65 0.91 7.28 1.00
N TRP A 66 0.38 8.20 1.80
CA TRP A 66 -0.84 7.97 2.60
C TRP A 66 -2.10 8.06 1.74
N VAL A 67 -2.10 8.99 0.80
CA VAL A 67 -3.19 9.21 -0.17
C VAL A 67 -3.40 8.00 -1.06
N LEU A 68 -2.33 7.28 -1.40
CA LEU A 68 -2.40 6.10 -2.27
C LEU A 68 -2.77 4.81 -1.53
N THR A 69 -2.51 4.74 -0.23
CA THR A 69 -2.60 3.50 0.54
C THR A 69 -3.92 3.33 1.29
N SER A 70 -4.65 4.42 1.57
CA SER A 70 -5.88 4.33 2.37
C SER A 70 -6.80 5.55 2.27
N ALA A 71 -8.08 5.33 2.56
CA ALA A 71 -9.07 6.41 2.68
C ALA A 71 -8.79 7.31 3.90
N ILE A 72 -8.38 6.75 5.04
CA ILE A 72 -7.96 7.53 6.22
C ILE A 72 -6.73 8.42 5.94
N GLY A 73 -5.80 7.95 5.10
CA GLY A 73 -4.66 8.74 4.65
C GLY A 73 -5.06 9.94 3.81
N ARG A 74 -6.11 9.80 2.98
CA ARG A 74 -6.70 10.93 2.24
C ARG A 74 -7.45 11.89 3.16
N ALA A 75 -8.20 11.38 4.13
CA ALA A 75 -8.87 12.21 5.14
C ALA A 75 -7.86 13.07 5.92
N TRP A 76 -6.75 12.47 6.35
CA TRP A 76 -5.64 13.17 6.99
C TRP A 76 -5.01 14.22 6.06
N ALA A 77 -4.77 13.88 4.79
CA ALA A 77 -4.16 14.80 3.83
C ALA A 77 -4.95 16.12 3.73
N VAL A 78 -6.28 16.05 3.63
CA VAL A 78 -7.13 17.25 3.49
C VAL A 78 -7.53 17.91 4.81
N GLY A 79 -6.94 17.48 5.95
CA GLY A 79 -7.20 18.07 7.25
C GLY A 79 -8.60 17.77 7.81
N LEU A 80 -9.19 16.62 7.45
CA LEU A 80 -10.47 16.19 8.04
C LEU A 80 -10.31 15.62 9.45
N LEU A 81 -9.09 15.21 9.82
CA LEU A 81 -8.78 14.70 11.15
C LEU A 81 -8.28 15.80 12.12
N ASP A 82 -8.31 17.07 11.69
CA ASP A 82 -7.87 18.21 12.49
C ASP A 82 -8.95 18.64 13.49
N GLY A 83 -8.55 19.34 14.55
CA GLY A 83 -9.48 19.93 15.54
C GLY A 83 -9.84 19.02 16.71
N HIS A 84 -9.14 17.90 16.87
CA HIS A 84 -9.25 17.00 18.03
C HIS A 84 -8.09 17.24 19.03
N ASP A 85 -8.22 16.72 20.25
CA ASP A 85 -7.19 16.81 21.31
C ASP A 85 -6.00 15.85 21.10
N VAL A 86 -5.94 15.17 19.95
CA VAL A 86 -4.91 14.22 19.56
C VAL A 86 -4.34 14.64 18.21
N ASP A 87 -3.03 14.45 18.00
CA ASP A 87 -2.38 14.70 16.72
C ASP A 87 -3.12 13.93 15.59
N PRO A 88 -3.57 14.61 14.52
CA PRO A 88 -4.21 13.99 13.36
C PRO A 88 -3.42 12.81 12.77
N SER A 89 -2.10 12.86 12.85
CA SER A 89 -1.21 11.78 12.39
C SER A 89 -1.38 10.51 13.22
N LEU A 90 -1.61 10.63 14.53
CA LEU A 90 -1.87 9.49 15.41
C LEU A 90 -3.24 8.86 15.12
N ILE A 91 -4.24 9.66 14.75
CA ILE A 91 -5.56 9.15 14.32
C ILE A 91 -5.43 8.35 13.02
N ARG A 92 -4.70 8.89 12.04
CA ARG A 92 -4.36 8.17 10.81
C ARG A 92 -3.66 6.84 11.11
N ASP A 93 -2.60 6.89 11.92
CA ASP A 93 -1.77 5.72 12.21
C ASP A 93 -2.53 4.66 13.01
N ALA A 94 -3.44 5.07 13.90
CA ALA A 94 -4.34 4.16 14.61
C ALA A 94 -5.27 3.41 13.64
N GLY A 95 -5.87 4.11 12.68
CA GLY A 95 -6.70 3.47 11.66
C GLY A 95 -5.89 2.51 10.79
N LEU A 96 -4.73 2.93 10.30
CA LEU A 96 -3.83 2.05 9.52
C LEU A 96 -3.41 0.81 10.32
N ASN A 97 -3.10 0.97 11.60
CA ASN A 97 -2.75 -0.14 12.49
C ASN A 97 -3.92 -1.11 12.68
N TYR A 98 -5.12 -0.57 12.86
CA TYR A 98 -6.34 -1.36 12.99
C TYR A 98 -6.64 -2.16 11.71
N ALA A 99 -6.63 -1.52 10.54
CA ALA A 99 -6.79 -2.20 9.24
C ALA A 99 -5.78 -3.33 9.04
N ALA A 100 -4.49 -3.05 9.27
CA ALA A 100 -3.45 -4.06 9.09
C ALA A 100 -3.68 -5.28 9.99
N ARG A 101 -4.11 -5.07 11.23
CA ARG A 101 -4.45 -6.15 12.16
C ARG A 101 -5.72 -6.90 11.77
N TYR A 102 -6.75 -6.21 11.30
CA TYR A 102 -7.99 -6.81 10.83
C TYR A 102 -7.71 -7.81 9.71
N TRP A 103 -6.98 -7.39 8.67
CA TRP A 103 -6.69 -8.24 7.51
C TRP A 103 -5.68 -9.35 7.79
N ASN A 104 -4.78 -9.15 8.76
CA ASN A 104 -3.93 -10.24 9.27
C ASN A 104 -4.73 -11.28 10.07
N TYR A 105 -5.78 -10.87 10.77
CA TYR A 105 -6.62 -11.75 11.58
C TYR A 105 -7.66 -12.52 10.75
N TYR A 106 -8.23 -11.86 9.74
CA TYR A 106 -9.13 -12.45 8.75
C TYR A 106 -8.44 -12.51 7.38
N PRO A 107 -7.44 -13.38 7.18
CA PRO A 107 -6.83 -13.55 5.87
C PRO A 107 -7.91 -14.03 4.90
N SER A 108 -8.28 -13.21 3.93
CA SER A 108 -9.23 -13.61 2.90
C SER A 108 -8.64 -14.73 2.05
N THR A 109 -9.49 -15.63 1.54
CA THR A 109 -9.13 -16.68 0.58
C THR A 109 -8.75 -16.15 -0.81
N SER A 110 -8.52 -14.85 -0.98
CA SER A 110 -8.16 -14.20 -2.25
C SER A 110 -6.73 -14.53 -2.74
N GLY A 111 -5.96 -15.30 -1.97
CA GLY A 111 -4.55 -15.59 -2.19
C GLY A 111 -4.23 -16.85 -3.00
N VAL A 112 -4.93 -17.14 -4.11
CA VAL A 112 -4.42 -18.07 -5.14
C VAL A 112 -4.43 -17.37 -6.49
N GLY A 113 -3.58 -16.36 -6.63
CA GLY A 113 -3.39 -15.65 -7.89
C GLY A 113 -2.23 -14.68 -7.81
N SER A 114 -1.06 -15.11 -8.30
CA SER A 114 0.10 -14.27 -8.64
C SER A 114 0.95 -13.76 -7.46
N TYR A 115 1.54 -14.71 -6.72
CA TYR A 115 2.67 -14.47 -5.84
C TYR A 115 3.95 -14.30 -6.70
N ASP A 116 4.15 -13.12 -7.29
CA ASP A 116 5.42 -12.83 -7.99
C ASP A 116 6.44 -12.31 -6.95
N ALA A 117 7.49 -13.10 -6.75
CA ALA A 117 8.51 -12.96 -5.71
C ALA A 117 9.41 -11.70 -5.82
N ALA A 118 9.03 -10.72 -6.64
CA ALA A 118 9.78 -9.50 -6.91
C ALA A 118 9.40 -8.32 -5.99
N ASP A 119 8.27 -8.37 -5.29
CA ASP A 119 7.77 -7.23 -4.51
C ASP A 119 8.30 -7.17 -3.05
N ARG A 120 9.39 -7.88 -2.76
CA ARG A 120 10.10 -7.79 -1.46
C ARG A 120 10.77 -6.43 -1.20
N ARG A 121 10.66 -5.46 -2.11
CA ARG A 121 11.22 -4.11 -1.94
C ARG A 121 10.15 -3.02 -1.76
N GLY A 122 8.87 -3.32 -1.97
CA GLY A 122 7.76 -2.49 -1.55
C GLY A 122 7.40 -2.81 -0.12
N ARG A 123 8.19 -2.27 0.82
CA ARG A 123 7.99 -2.26 2.28
C ARG A 123 6.61 -2.76 2.68
N ALA A 124 6.51 -4.06 3.00
CA ALA A 124 5.45 -4.55 3.86
C ALA A 124 5.37 -3.55 5.00
N VAL A 125 4.21 -2.91 5.19
CA VAL A 125 3.91 -2.23 6.45
C VAL A 125 4.34 -3.23 7.49
N SER A 126 5.39 -2.90 8.26
CA SER A 126 6.02 -3.78 9.22
C SER A 126 4.99 -4.06 10.29
N CYS A 127 4.08 -4.99 9.99
CA CYS A 127 3.34 -5.74 10.95
C CYS A 127 4.44 -6.58 11.58
N ASP A 128 4.99 -6.08 12.68
CA ASP A 128 5.69 -6.95 13.60
C ASP A 128 4.87 -8.23 13.72
N VAL A 129 5.57 -9.34 13.56
CA VAL A 129 5.09 -10.73 13.52
C VAL A 129 4.52 -11.16 14.90
N ALA A 130 3.98 -10.22 15.68
CA ALA A 130 3.76 -10.34 17.12
C ALA A 130 2.28 -10.30 17.54
N ASP A 131 1.34 -10.67 16.66
CA ASP A 131 -0.03 -11.00 17.11
C ASP A 131 -0.51 -12.38 16.59
N PRO A 132 0.24 -13.47 16.85
CA PRO A 132 -0.02 -14.80 16.30
C PRO A 132 -1.38 -15.40 16.72
N ARG A 133 -2.08 -14.78 17.67
CA ARG A 133 -3.41 -15.19 18.12
C ARG A 133 -4.46 -14.09 17.94
N GLY A 134 -4.15 -12.95 17.32
CA GLY A 134 -5.08 -11.83 17.16
C GLY A 134 -5.57 -11.20 18.46
N ALA A 135 -4.83 -11.35 19.56
CA ALA A 135 -5.25 -10.83 20.86
C ALA A 135 -5.19 -9.30 20.89
N ALA A 136 -4.19 -8.69 20.25
CA ALA A 136 -4.13 -7.25 20.15
C ALA A 136 -5.21 -6.71 19.21
N PHE A 137 -5.47 -7.39 18.08
CA PHE A 137 -6.61 -7.08 17.23
C PHE A 137 -7.93 -7.12 18.01
N ARG A 138 -8.27 -8.26 18.65
CA ARG A 138 -9.52 -8.40 19.40
C ARG A 138 -9.69 -7.34 20.50
N ARG A 139 -8.62 -6.93 21.17
CA ARG A 139 -8.68 -5.85 22.16
C ARG A 139 -9.06 -4.51 21.54
N LEU A 140 -8.45 -4.16 20.40
CA LEU A 140 -8.79 -2.93 19.67
C LEU A 140 -10.22 -2.99 19.15
N ASP A 141 -10.59 -4.12 18.56
CA ASP A 141 -11.90 -4.40 18.01
C ASP A 141 -13.01 -4.27 19.07
N GLN A 142 -12.80 -4.89 20.24
CA GLN A 142 -13.69 -4.74 21.40
C GLN A 142 -13.76 -3.32 21.92
N ALA A 143 -12.63 -2.58 21.93
CA ALA A 143 -12.62 -1.20 22.40
C ALA A 143 -13.41 -0.27 21.47
N ILE A 144 -13.32 -0.47 20.15
CA ILE A 144 -14.12 0.27 19.17
C ILE A 144 -15.59 -0.15 19.29
N ALA A 145 -15.89 -1.45 19.40
CA ALA A 145 -17.26 -1.93 19.56
C ALA A 145 -17.94 -1.39 20.82
N ALA A 146 -17.18 -1.22 21.92
CA ALA A 146 -17.66 -0.61 23.16
C ALA A 146 -18.02 0.88 23.02
N ALA A 147 -17.54 1.56 21.98
CA ALA A 147 -17.94 2.93 21.63
C ALA A 147 -19.37 3.00 21.06
N GLY A 148 -19.94 1.86 20.68
CA GLY A 148 -21.26 1.74 20.06
C GLY A 148 -21.18 1.26 18.62
N SER A 149 -22.25 0.62 18.15
CA SER A 149 -22.32 0.03 16.80
C SER A 149 -22.11 1.07 15.69
N ALA A 150 -22.67 2.28 15.85
CA ALA A 150 -22.52 3.34 14.86
C ALA A 150 -21.06 3.80 14.69
N ALA A 151 -20.28 3.87 15.78
CA ALA A 151 -18.86 4.19 15.72
C ALA A 151 -18.05 3.05 15.10
N TYR A 152 -18.39 1.81 15.44
CA TYR A 152 -17.79 0.63 14.84
C TYR A 152 -17.99 0.59 13.33
N ASP A 153 -19.24 0.75 12.85
CA ASP A 153 -19.58 0.75 11.43
C ASP A 153 -18.88 1.91 10.67
N ALA A 154 -18.79 3.08 11.31
CA ALA A 154 -18.08 4.23 10.74
C ALA A 154 -16.57 3.94 10.57
N VAL A 155 -15.93 3.32 11.57
CA VAL A 155 -14.53 2.89 11.48
C VAL A 155 -14.35 1.81 10.41
N GLN A 156 -15.20 0.78 10.39
CA GLN A 156 -15.14 -0.31 9.40
C GLN A 156 -15.23 0.23 7.97
N SER A 157 -16.23 1.07 7.70
CA SER A 157 -16.39 1.65 6.37
C SER A 157 -15.20 2.52 5.96
N MET A 158 -14.65 3.32 6.87
CA MET A 158 -13.53 4.21 6.58
C MET A 158 -12.19 3.46 6.38
N VAL A 159 -11.96 2.41 7.15
CA VAL A 159 -10.61 1.85 7.35
C VAL A 159 -10.47 0.43 6.77
N VAL A 160 -11.53 -0.37 6.76
CA VAL A 160 -11.47 -1.81 6.47
C VAL A 160 -12.11 -2.15 5.11
N ASP A 161 -13.34 -1.70 4.85
CA ASP A 161 -14.18 -2.20 3.76
C ASP A 161 -13.56 -2.03 2.36
N LEU A 162 -12.76 -0.99 2.16
CA LEU A 162 -12.15 -0.65 0.87
C LEU A 162 -10.68 -1.11 0.74
N HIS A 163 -10.24 -2.06 1.56
CA HIS A 163 -8.87 -2.55 1.51
C HIS A 163 -8.47 -3.12 0.13
N ALA A 164 -9.39 -3.81 -0.56
CA ALA A 164 -9.14 -4.33 -1.91
C ALA A 164 -9.09 -3.23 -2.99
N TRP A 165 -9.60 -2.04 -2.69
CA TRP A 165 -9.62 -0.88 -3.57
C TRP A 165 -9.08 0.36 -2.83
N PRO A 166 -7.78 0.38 -2.47
CA PRO A 166 -7.21 1.39 -1.58
C PRO A 166 -7.31 2.82 -2.13
N GLN A 167 -7.51 2.98 -3.44
CA GLN A 167 -7.77 4.25 -4.13
C GLN A 167 -9.19 4.81 -3.94
N ASP A 168 -10.13 4.01 -3.44
CA ASP A 168 -11.54 4.37 -3.32
C ASP A 168 -11.89 4.80 -1.88
N ASN A 169 -12.92 5.62 -1.74
CA ASN A 169 -13.43 6.12 -0.47
C ASN A 169 -14.88 5.66 -0.29
N PRO A 170 -15.38 5.52 0.95
CA PRO A 170 -16.80 5.48 1.18
C PRO A 170 -17.44 6.77 0.65
N ASP A 171 -18.64 6.68 0.08
CA ASP A 171 -19.31 7.83 -0.54
C ASP A 171 -19.41 9.04 0.41
N TRP A 172 -19.67 8.79 1.70
CA TRP A 172 -19.75 9.84 2.72
C TRP A 172 -18.42 10.56 2.91
N LEU A 173 -17.30 9.83 2.88
CA LEU A 173 -15.98 10.40 3.03
C LEU A 173 -15.53 11.11 1.75
N ASP A 174 -15.89 10.57 0.58
CA ASP A 174 -15.56 11.20 -0.70
C ASP A 174 -16.21 12.58 -0.81
N ARG A 175 -17.49 12.73 -0.41
CA ARG A 175 -18.16 14.03 -0.34
C ARG A 175 -17.40 15.04 0.52
N LEU A 176 -16.97 14.64 1.71
CA LEU A 176 -16.19 15.50 2.62
C LEU A 176 -14.83 15.89 2.04
N ILE A 177 -14.11 14.94 1.44
CA ILE A 177 -12.84 15.18 0.77
C ILE A 177 -13.03 16.15 -0.40
N ASN A 178 -14.04 15.93 -1.23
CA ASN A 178 -14.36 16.77 -2.39
C ASN A 178 -14.66 18.21 -1.96
N ALA A 179 -15.40 18.41 -0.86
CA ALA A 179 -15.65 19.73 -0.31
C ALA A 179 -14.37 20.44 0.16
N ARG A 180 -13.43 19.72 0.80
CA ARG A 180 -12.13 20.28 1.20
C ARG A 180 -11.26 20.64 -0.01
N LEU A 181 -11.25 19.79 -1.03
CA LEU A 181 -10.54 20.04 -2.29
C LEU A 181 -11.08 21.28 -2.99
N LYS A 182 -12.41 21.40 -3.16
CA LYS A 182 -13.07 22.58 -3.73
C LYS A 182 -12.71 23.86 -2.97
N ARG A 183 -12.73 23.83 -1.63
CA ARG A 183 -12.34 24.97 -0.77
C ARG A 183 -10.89 25.38 -0.97
N ALA A 184 -10.01 24.43 -1.28
CA ALA A 184 -8.60 24.68 -1.60
C ALA A 184 -8.37 25.07 -3.07
N GLY A 185 -9.42 25.25 -3.87
CA GLY A 185 -9.32 25.59 -5.30
C GLY A 185 -8.91 24.42 -6.20
N VAL A 186 -8.91 23.19 -5.69
CA VAL A 186 -8.62 21.98 -6.47
C VAL A 186 -9.91 21.48 -7.12
N PRO A 187 -9.94 21.29 -8.46
CA PRO A 187 -11.11 20.73 -9.13
C PRO A 187 -11.50 19.36 -8.56
N ALA A 188 -12.73 19.23 -8.10
CA ALA A 188 -13.31 17.97 -7.64
C ALA A 188 -14.77 17.89 -8.09
N THR A 189 -15.15 16.73 -8.60
CA THR A 189 -16.53 16.40 -8.95
C THR A 189 -17.20 15.68 -7.79
N GLY A 190 -18.53 15.73 -7.74
CA GLY A 190 -19.32 15.02 -6.75
C GLY A 190 -20.23 15.93 -5.92
N PRO A 191 -21.22 15.32 -5.25
CA PRO A 191 -22.21 16.04 -4.45
C PRO A 191 -21.58 16.74 -3.25
N GLU A 192 -22.30 17.73 -2.71
CA GLU A 192 -21.92 18.40 -1.47
C GLU A 192 -22.12 17.47 -0.25
N PRO A 193 -21.37 17.69 0.85
CA PRO A 193 -21.53 16.91 2.07
C PRO A 193 -22.94 17.03 2.67
N LEU A 194 -23.40 15.91 3.23
CA LEU A 194 -24.59 15.83 4.05
C LEU A 194 -24.21 16.00 5.53
N ALA A 195 -25.18 16.41 6.36
CA ALA A 195 -24.96 16.49 7.81
C ALA A 195 -24.52 15.12 8.40
N SER A 196 -25.13 14.04 7.92
CA SER A 196 -24.79 12.66 8.30
C SER A 196 -23.35 12.27 7.96
N ASP A 197 -22.73 12.89 6.95
CA ASP A 197 -21.33 12.58 6.60
C ASP A 197 -20.39 13.09 7.71
N HIS A 198 -20.69 14.26 8.27
CA HIS A 198 -19.95 14.81 9.41
C HIS A 198 -20.15 13.98 10.67
N ASP A 199 -21.36 13.46 10.90
CA ASP A 199 -21.63 12.53 12.00
C ASP A 199 -20.84 11.22 11.84
N GLN A 200 -20.78 10.67 10.62
CA GLN A 200 -19.97 9.48 10.32
C GLN A 200 -18.48 9.74 10.56
N LEU A 201 -17.95 10.87 10.11
CA LEU A 201 -16.56 11.25 10.38
C LEU A 201 -16.30 11.36 11.89
N ARG A 202 -17.18 12.04 12.63
CA ARG A 202 -17.06 12.19 14.08
C ARG A 202 -17.04 10.84 14.79
N LEU A 203 -17.99 9.96 14.46
CA LEU A 203 -18.10 8.61 15.01
C LEU A 203 -16.85 7.76 14.71
N ALA A 204 -16.35 7.82 13.47
CA ALA A 204 -15.13 7.10 13.10
C ALA A 204 -13.91 7.60 13.88
N VAL A 205 -13.76 8.93 14.02
CA VAL A 205 -12.66 9.53 14.78
C VAL A 205 -12.76 9.19 16.27
N GLU A 206 -13.95 9.26 16.87
CA GLU A 206 -14.18 8.87 18.27
C GLU A 206 -13.78 7.41 18.53
N GLY A 207 -14.18 6.49 17.65
CA GLY A 207 -13.79 5.07 17.72
C GLY A 207 -12.27 4.89 17.68
N LEU A 208 -11.58 5.56 16.74
CA LEU A 208 -10.12 5.48 16.65
C LEU A 208 -9.41 6.12 17.85
N MET A 209 -9.93 7.22 18.39
CA MET A 209 -9.34 7.89 19.55
C MET A 209 -9.40 7.01 20.81
N ILE A 210 -10.40 6.15 20.95
CA ILE A 210 -10.46 5.16 22.03
C ILE A 210 -9.26 4.21 21.97
N THR A 211 -8.85 3.79 20.77
CA THR A 211 -7.68 2.92 20.61
C THR A 211 -6.37 3.62 21.01
N ILE A 212 -6.25 4.92 20.72
CA ILE A 212 -5.08 5.73 21.07
C ILE A 212 -5.01 5.96 22.58
N ARG A 213 -6.15 6.30 23.20
CA ARG A 213 -6.24 6.58 24.64
C ARG A 213 -6.10 5.30 25.48
N GLY A 214 -6.70 4.20 25.05
CA GLY A 214 -6.55 2.88 25.66
C GLY A 214 -5.16 2.26 25.48
N GLY A 215 -4.37 2.78 24.53
CA GLY A 215 -2.99 2.35 24.25
C GLY A 215 -1.93 2.94 25.19
N ARG A 216 -2.26 3.87 26.11
CA ARG A 216 -1.30 4.51 27.05
C ARG A 216 -0.77 3.59 28.16
N GLY A 217 -0.73 2.27 27.93
CA GLY A 217 0.16 1.32 28.60
C GLY A 217 1.46 1.05 27.81
N PHE A 218 1.61 1.59 26.60
CA PHE A 218 2.82 1.48 25.80
C PHE A 218 3.78 2.63 26.12
N SER A 219 4.71 2.39 27.04
CA SER A 219 5.88 3.26 27.21
C SER A 219 6.71 3.17 25.93
N PRO A 220 7.06 4.28 25.26
CA PRO A 220 8.21 4.24 24.37
C PRO A 220 9.39 3.81 25.23
N SER A 221 10.05 2.71 24.86
CA SER A 221 11.32 2.33 25.47
C SER A 221 12.21 3.58 25.46
N PRO A 222 12.81 3.99 26.58
CA PRO A 222 13.82 5.02 26.55
C PRO A 222 14.92 4.47 25.65
N VAL A 223 15.13 5.14 24.52
CA VAL A 223 16.32 4.93 23.71
C VAL A 223 17.46 5.29 24.65
N ASP A 224 18.23 4.27 24.98
CA ASP A 224 19.45 4.32 25.77
C ASP A 224 20.44 5.27 25.06
N ASN A 225 20.33 6.56 25.36
CA ASN A 225 21.32 7.55 24.96
C ASN A 225 22.51 7.35 25.89
N GLY A 226 23.44 6.51 25.42
CA GLY A 226 24.72 6.25 26.07
C GLY A 226 25.48 7.53 26.46
N PRO A 227 26.46 7.39 27.36
CA PRO A 227 26.99 8.52 28.11
C PRO A 227 27.98 9.34 27.28
N GLY A 228 27.86 10.66 27.40
CA GLY A 228 29.03 11.53 27.43
C GLY A 228 29.34 12.31 26.16
N TYR A 229 28.89 13.56 26.13
CA TYR A 229 29.74 14.66 25.68
C TYR A 229 29.43 15.90 26.53
N ARG A 230 30.22 16.12 27.59
CA ARG A 230 30.36 17.43 28.23
C ARG A 230 31.52 18.16 27.58
N LYS A 231 31.27 19.38 27.10
CA LYS A 231 32.26 20.45 26.88
C LYS A 231 31.52 21.80 26.97
N PRO A 232 32.23 22.91 27.21
CA PRO A 232 32.74 23.33 28.50
C PRO A 232 32.02 24.62 28.95
N ILE A 233 32.08 24.95 30.23
CA ILE A 233 31.73 26.31 30.68
C ILE A 233 33.05 27.07 30.84
N SER A 234 33.06 28.25 30.22
CA SER A 234 33.98 29.40 30.28
C SER A 234 35.25 29.30 31.11
#